data_AF-A0A9E3A2S2-F1
#
_entry.id   AF-A0A9E3A2S2-F1
#
_cell.length_a   1.000
_cell.length_b   1.000
_cell.length_c   1.000
_cell.angle_alpha   90.00
_cell.angle_beta   90.00
_cell.angle_gamma   90.00
#
_symmetry.space_group_name_H-M   'P 1'
#
loop_
_entity.id
_entity.type
_entity.pdbx_description
1 polymer ?
#
loop_
_entity_poly.entity_id
_entity_poly.type
_entity_poly.pdbx_seq_one_letter_code
_entity_poly.pdbx_strand_id
1 'polypeptide(L)'
;MREAFKHGDAEQWSVARISALSVQEIRQLLANAERLNEPALAERCRDALRGSLSSHRATKSKSGVRTKARHLIARIKAFEARGVYLQDARTSWSGIRKADGKVVMALWADGVETVGGACRYLLWAPNLDGSRPWSDKAAGKERLDHCKLAIELGGAEGLLVYGVGLITHLPEDKAHAIHGVDAETVLTFQVEQIGEEFWAKWGKKATVGN
;
A
#
# COMPACT_ATOMS: atom_id res chain seq x y z
N MET A 1 25.95 17.37 34.65
CA MET A 1 24.87 18.35 34.52
C MET A 1 23.72 17.65 33.78
N ARG A 2 22.69 17.23 34.51
CA ARG A 2 21.50 16.53 33.98
C ARG A 2 20.38 17.57 33.94
N GLU A 3 19.91 17.92 32.75
CA GLU A 3 18.69 18.73 32.60
C GLU A 3 17.70 18.05 31.66
N ALA A 4 16.57 17.70 32.25
CA ALA A 4 15.22 17.85 31.74
C ALA A 4 14.87 17.34 30.33
N PHE A 5 14.56 16.05 30.22
CA PHE A 5 13.38 15.66 29.42
C PHE A 5 12.20 15.56 30.36
N LYS A 6 11.37 16.61 30.34
CA LYS A 6 10.13 16.70 31.09
C LYS A 6 9.24 15.50 30.77
N HIS A 7 8.75 14.83 31.81
CA HIS A 7 7.56 13.99 31.73
C HIS A 7 6.42 14.82 31.12
N GLY A 8 6.16 14.60 29.83
CA GLY A 8 5.03 15.15 29.09
C GLY A 8 3.97 14.09 28.90
N ASP A 9 3.14 13.94 29.93
CA ASP A 9 1.74 13.51 29.93
C ASP A 9 1.33 12.29 29.11
N ALA A 10 1.23 11.15 29.80
CA ALA A 10 0.37 10.04 29.43
C ALA A 10 -1.10 10.46 29.15
N GLU A 11 -1.52 11.66 29.56
CA GLU A 11 -2.83 12.25 29.23
C GLU A 11 -2.98 12.68 27.75
N GLN A 12 -1.89 12.94 27.02
CA GLN A 12 -1.98 13.35 25.61
C GLN A 12 -2.38 12.21 24.66
N TRP A 13 -2.18 10.95 25.09
CA TRP A 13 -2.47 9.75 24.31
C TRP A 13 -3.79 9.11 24.74
N SER A 14 -4.88 9.83 24.49
CA SER A 14 -6.24 9.32 24.70
C SER A 14 -6.56 8.17 23.72
N VAL A 15 -7.48 7.29 24.12
CA VAL A 15 -7.94 6.16 23.28
C VAL A 15 -8.45 6.65 21.92
N ALA A 16 -9.14 7.80 21.89
CA ALA A 16 -9.63 8.43 20.66
C ALA A 16 -8.49 8.87 19.73
N ARG A 17 -7.41 9.43 20.29
CA ARG A 17 -6.24 9.85 19.52
C ARG A 17 -5.48 8.65 18.96
N ILE A 18 -5.28 7.61 19.77
CA ILE A 18 -4.65 6.35 19.33
C ILE A 18 -5.50 5.69 18.23
N SER A 19 -6.82 5.75 18.32
CA SER A 19 -7.73 5.16 17.31
C SER A 19 -7.77 5.95 15.99
N ALA A 20 -7.37 7.21 15.99
CA ALA A 20 -7.27 8.05 14.79
C ALA A 20 -5.94 7.85 14.04
N LEU A 21 -4.97 7.18 14.67
CA LEU A 21 -3.70 6.82 14.06
C LEU A 21 -3.85 5.60 13.16
N SER A 22 -3.04 5.53 12.11
CA SER A 22 -2.87 4.33 11.32
C SER A 22 -2.31 3.19 12.17
N VAL A 23 -2.55 1.94 11.74
CA VAL A 23 -2.01 0.75 12.42
C VAL A 23 -0.48 0.82 12.56
N GLN A 24 0.20 1.46 11.60
CA GLN A 24 1.64 1.68 11.63
C GLN A 24 2.05 2.66 12.73
N GLU A 25 1.36 3.79 12.84
CA GLU A 25 1.60 4.79 13.89
C GLU A 25 1.31 4.22 15.29
N ILE A 26 0.27 3.39 15.45
CA ILE A 26 -0.02 2.71 16.73
C ILE A 26 1.09 1.72 17.10
N ARG A 27 1.67 0.99 16.13
CA ARG A 27 2.81 0.08 16.37
C ARG A 27 4.09 0.83 16.74
N GLN A 28 4.36 1.95 16.07
CA GLN A 28 5.50 2.81 16.40
C GLN A 28 5.34 3.42 17.80
N LEU A 29 4.13 3.83 18.16
CA LEU A 29 3.79 4.33 19.49
C LEU A 29 3.95 3.24 20.56
N LEU A 30 3.56 1.99 20.27
CA LEU A 30 3.77 0.85 21.15
C LEU A 30 5.27 0.59 21.40
N ALA A 31 6.10 0.55 20.36
CA ALA A 31 7.54 0.34 20.50
C ALA A 31 8.20 1.46 21.33
N ASN A 32 7.76 2.70 21.15
CA ASN A 32 8.21 3.83 21.95
C ASN A 32 7.77 3.71 23.42
N ALA A 33 6.52 3.31 23.67
CA ALA A 33 6.00 3.10 25.02
C ALA A 33 6.73 1.96 25.75
N GLU A 34 7.06 0.86 25.07
CA GLU A 34 7.86 -0.23 25.63
C GLU A 34 9.29 0.22 25.95
N ARG A 35 9.94 0.96 25.04
CA ARG A 35 11.28 1.50 25.25
C ARG A 35 11.37 2.51 26.40
N LEU A 36 10.31 3.30 26.60
CA LEU A 36 10.21 4.30 27.66
C LEU A 36 9.61 3.74 28.96
N ASN A 37 9.31 2.44 29.01
CA ASN A 37 8.72 1.75 30.15
C ASN A 37 7.39 2.39 30.63
N GLU A 38 6.51 2.71 29.66
CA GLU A 38 5.18 3.30 29.85
C GLU A 38 4.09 2.22 29.64
N PRO A 39 3.80 1.38 30.66
CA PRO A 39 2.98 0.18 30.48
C PRO A 39 1.52 0.48 30.14
N ALA A 40 0.96 1.57 30.69
CA ALA A 40 -0.44 1.96 30.46
C ALA A 40 -0.68 2.40 28.99
N LEU A 41 0.30 3.07 28.38
CA LEU A 41 0.23 3.45 26.96
C LEU A 41 0.46 2.25 26.05
N ALA A 42 1.39 1.37 26.41
CA ALA A 42 1.64 0.14 25.68
C ALA A 42 0.39 -0.76 25.65
N GLU A 43 -0.30 -0.92 26.78
CA GLU A 43 -1.56 -1.67 26.86
C GLU A 43 -2.65 -1.05 25.98
N ARG A 44 -2.84 0.27 26.02
CA ARG A 44 -3.79 0.98 25.15
C ARG A 44 -3.49 0.80 23.66
N CYS A 45 -2.22 0.80 23.27
CA CYS A 45 -1.82 0.54 21.89
C CYS A 45 -2.10 -0.92 21.49
N ARG A 46 -1.82 -1.89 22.38
CA ARG A 46 -2.14 -3.31 22.14
C ARG A 46 -3.66 -3.53 22.02
N ASP A 47 -4.46 -2.84 22.84
CA ASP A 47 -5.91 -2.89 22.76
C ASP A 47 -6.46 -2.27 21.48
N ALA A 48 -5.93 -1.13 21.06
CA ALA A 48 -6.27 -0.52 19.78
C ALA A 48 -5.90 -1.44 18.59
N LEU A 49 -4.75 -2.13 18.66
CA LEU A 49 -4.34 -3.13 17.68
C LEU A 49 -5.27 -4.36 17.68
N ARG A 50 -5.66 -4.87 18.86
CA ARG A 50 -6.64 -5.97 18.98
C ARG A 50 -8.02 -5.57 18.44
N GLY A 51 -8.47 -4.36 18.72
CA GLY A 51 -9.72 -3.78 18.22
C GLY A 51 -9.71 -3.59 16.71
N SER A 52 -8.59 -3.16 16.13
CA SER A 52 -8.41 -3.04 14.67
C SER A 52 -8.46 -4.42 13.96
N LEU A 53 -7.86 -5.45 14.57
CA LEU A 53 -7.92 -6.83 14.08
C LEU A 53 -9.32 -7.45 14.22
N SER A 54 -10.07 -7.09 15.28
CA SER A 54 -11.46 -7.51 15.48
C SER A 54 -12.43 -6.79 14.53
N SER A 55 -12.21 -5.50 14.27
CA SER A 55 -12.91 -4.73 13.24
C SER A 55 -12.67 -5.34 11.85
N HIS A 56 -11.44 -5.78 11.54
CA HIS A 56 -11.13 -6.57 10.33
C HIS A 56 -11.81 -7.95 10.27
N ARG A 57 -12.24 -8.51 11.41
CA ARG A 57 -13.02 -9.76 11.46
C ARG A 57 -14.52 -9.50 11.35
N ALA A 58 -15.01 -8.37 11.85
CA ALA A 58 -16.42 -7.97 11.77
C ALA A 58 -16.78 -7.33 10.41
N THR A 59 -15.85 -6.64 9.74
CA THR A 59 -16.05 -6.08 8.39
C THR A 59 -15.94 -7.11 7.27
N LYS A 60 -15.54 -8.36 7.58
CA LYS A 60 -15.61 -9.50 6.65
C LYS A 60 -17.03 -9.93 6.25
N SER A 61 -18.09 -9.28 6.74
CA SER A 61 -19.48 -9.68 6.42
C SER A 61 -20.28 -8.77 5.48
N LYS A 62 -19.83 -7.57 5.10
CA LYS A 62 -20.67 -6.68 4.25
C LYS A 62 -19.90 -5.74 3.30
N SER A 63 -19.01 -6.28 2.47
CA SER A 63 -18.65 -5.64 1.17
C SER A 63 -17.93 -6.58 0.20
N GLY A 64 -18.05 -7.89 0.38
CA GLY A 64 -17.73 -8.82 -0.70
C GLY A 64 -18.78 -8.64 -1.79
N VAL A 65 -18.54 -7.76 -2.77
CA VAL A 65 -19.13 -7.96 -4.09
C VAL A 65 -18.73 -9.38 -4.48
N ARG A 66 -19.68 -10.32 -4.41
CA ARG A 66 -19.57 -11.64 -5.03
C ARG A 66 -19.29 -11.40 -6.51
N THR A 67 -18.03 -11.25 -6.85
CA THR A 67 -17.61 -11.13 -8.23
C THR A 67 -17.50 -12.57 -8.72
N LYS A 68 -18.24 -12.84 -9.79
CA LYS A 68 -18.19 -14.07 -10.61
C LYS A 68 -16.76 -14.59 -10.66
N ALA A 69 -16.59 -15.91 -10.56
CA ALA A 69 -15.31 -16.62 -10.58
C ALA A 69 -14.25 -15.86 -11.41
N ARG A 70 -13.43 -15.03 -10.73
CA ARG A 70 -12.38 -14.28 -11.41
C ARG A 70 -11.37 -15.33 -11.86
N HIS A 71 -11.15 -15.45 -13.16
CA HIS A 71 -10.05 -16.26 -13.68
C HIS A 71 -8.73 -15.56 -13.32
N LEU A 72 -8.29 -15.77 -12.09
CA LEU A 72 -7.02 -15.25 -11.60
C LEU A 72 -5.89 -16.01 -12.28
N ILE A 73 -4.99 -15.29 -12.94
CA ILE A 73 -3.83 -15.87 -13.61
C ILE A 73 -2.53 -15.46 -12.91
N ALA A 74 -1.44 -16.15 -13.24
CA ALA A 74 -0.12 -15.80 -12.71
C ALA A 74 0.28 -14.36 -13.12
N ARG A 75 0.97 -13.63 -12.22
CA ARG A 75 1.42 -12.24 -12.47
C ARG A 75 2.12 -12.08 -13.81
N ILE A 76 3.09 -12.96 -14.10
CA ILE A 76 3.85 -12.95 -15.35
C ILE A 76 2.90 -13.03 -16.55
N LYS A 77 1.91 -13.93 -16.51
CA LYS A 77 0.90 -14.08 -17.57
C LYS A 77 -0.02 -12.88 -17.69
N ALA A 78 -0.34 -12.20 -16.60
CA ALA A 78 -1.10 -10.95 -16.64
C ALA A 78 -0.32 -9.82 -17.32
N PHE A 79 0.99 -9.68 -17.05
CA PHE A 79 1.83 -8.72 -17.78
C PHE A 79 1.96 -9.07 -19.26
N GLU A 80 2.19 -10.34 -19.59
CA GLU A 80 2.27 -10.81 -20.98
C GLU A 80 0.97 -10.57 -21.75
N ALA A 81 -0.19 -10.78 -21.12
CA ALA A 81 -1.51 -10.46 -21.69
C ALA A 81 -1.70 -8.95 -21.95
N ARG A 82 -0.90 -8.10 -21.29
CA ARG A 82 -0.82 -6.66 -21.53
C ARG A 82 0.36 -6.28 -22.43
N GLY A 83 1.03 -7.22 -23.09
CA GLY A 83 2.17 -6.96 -23.98
C GLY A 83 3.41 -6.43 -23.25
N VAL A 84 3.53 -6.71 -21.94
CA VAL A 84 4.66 -6.32 -21.10
C VAL A 84 5.49 -7.55 -20.77
N TYR A 85 6.80 -7.46 -21.00
CA TYR A 85 7.77 -8.44 -20.55
C TYR A 85 8.55 -7.83 -19.39
N LEU A 86 8.43 -8.45 -18.22
CA LEU A 86 9.11 -7.98 -17.01
C LEU A 86 10.64 -8.14 -17.14
N GLN A 87 11.38 -7.17 -16.60
CA GLN A 87 12.85 -7.23 -16.57
C GLN A 87 13.34 -8.42 -15.73
N ASP A 88 12.74 -8.62 -14.55
CA ASP A 88 12.88 -9.83 -13.75
C ASP A 88 11.50 -10.41 -13.43
N ALA A 89 11.18 -11.55 -14.04
CA ALA A 89 9.89 -12.21 -13.86
C ALA A 89 9.57 -12.59 -12.41
N ARG A 90 10.58 -12.71 -11.53
CA ARG A 90 10.42 -13.06 -10.10
C ARG A 90 10.21 -11.84 -9.23
N THR A 91 10.94 -10.76 -9.49
CA THR A 91 10.99 -9.61 -8.57
C THR A 91 10.35 -8.34 -9.11
N SER A 92 10.21 -8.16 -10.42
CA SER A 92 9.58 -6.96 -11.01
C SER A 92 8.06 -6.96 -10.77
N TRP A 93 7.55 -5.76 -10.47
CA TRP A 93 6.12 -5.49 -10.25
C TRP A 93 5.57 -4.42 -11.18
N SER A 94 6.38 -4.01 -12.15
CA SER A 94 6.05 -2.99 -13.11
C SER A 94 6.81 -3.28 -14.40
N GLY A 95 6.35 -2.74 -15.51
CA GLY A 95 7.06 -2.85 -16.77
C GLY A 95 6.47 -1.93 -17.82
N ILE A 96 7.23 -1.76 -18.90
CA ILE A 96 6.87 -0.89 -20.02
C ILE A 96 6.35 -1.74 -21.17
N ARG A 97 5.17 -1.40 -21.69
CA ARG A 97 4.61 -2.04 -22.88
C ARG A 97 5.37 -1.55 -24.11
N LYS A 98 5.94 -2.49 -24.88
CA LYS A 98 6.77 -2.16 -26.05
C LYS A 98 6.02 -1.43 -27.17
N ALA A 99 4.71 -1.64 -27.28
CA ALA A 99 3.90 -1.12 -28.37
C ALA A 99 3.64 0.40 -28.29
N ASP A 100 3.46 0.94 -27.08
CA ASP A 100 3.03 2.33 -26.84
C ASP A 100 3.85 3.04 -25.76
N GLY A 101 4.85 2.38 -25.18
CA GLY A 101 5.65 2.90 -24.07
C GLY A 101 4.89 3.00 -22.75
N LYS A 102 3.65 2.48 -22.67
CA LYS A 102 2.81 2.65 -21.48
C LYS A 102 3.34 1.83 -20.31
N VAL A 103 3.39 2.47 -19.14
CA VAL A 103 3.74 1.81 -17.90
C VAL A 103 2.56 0.99 -17.39
N VAL A 104 2.81 -0.28 -17.08
CA VAL A 104 1.86 -1.17 -16.42
C VAL A 104 2.44 -1.57 -15.06
N MET A 105 1.63 -1.50 -14.00
CA MET A 105 2.04 -1.82 -12.63
C MET A 105 1.07 -2.81 -11.99
N ALA A 106 1.61 -3.71 -11.19
CA ALA A 106 0.81 -4.57 -10.31
C ALA A 106 0.51 -3.83 -9.00
N LEU A 107 -0.76 -3.84 -8.61
CA LEU A 107 -1.27 -3.21 -7.38
C LEU A 107 -1.94 -4.28 -6.52
N TRP A 108 -1.61 -4.32 -5.23
CA TRP A 108 -2.34 -5.16 -4.30
C TRP A 108 -3.76 -4.67 -4.10
N ALA A 109 -4.75 -5.55 -4.31
CA ALA A 109 -6.16 -5.17 -4.22
C ALA A 109 -6.57 -4.75 -2.79
N ASP A 110 -5.93 -5.32 -1.76
CA ASP A 110 -6.14 -4.98 -0.34
C ASP A 110 -5.38 -3.73 0.10
N GLY A 111 -4.40 -3.26 -0.68
CA GLY A 111 -3.69 -1.99 -0.47
C GLY A 111 -4.38 -0.78 -1.10
N VAL A 112 -5.49 -0.98 -1.83
CA VAL A 112 -6.25 0.13 -2.44
C VAL A 112 -7.05 0.85 -1.37
N GLU A 113 -6.75 2.12 -1.17
CA GLU A 113 -7.53 3.00 -0.30
C GLU A 113 -8.64 3.65 -1.10
N THR A 114 -9.86 3.70 -0.56
CA THR A 114 -10.99 4.39 -1.19
C THR A 114 -11.53 5.46 -0.25
N VAL A 115 -11.48 6.72 -0.68
CA VAL A 115 -11.94 7.89 0.08
C VAL A 115 -12.80 8.76 -0.84
N GLY A 116 -14.06 9.00 -0.45
CA GLY A 116 -14.94 9.90 -1.20
C GLY A 116 -15.24 9.49 -2.65
N GLY A 117 -15.13 8.21 -2.99
CA GLY A 117 -15.31 7.71 -4.36
C GLY A 117 -14.09 7.86 -5.28
N ALA A 118 -12.97 8.37 -4.75
CA ALA A 118 -11.65 8.27 -5.35
C ALA A 118 -10.89 7.11 -4.70
N CYS A 119 -10.07 6.44 -5.50
CA CYS A 119 -9.16 5.39 -5.08
C CYS A 119 -7.72 5.91 -5.15
N ARG A 120 -6.90 5.51 -4.18
CA ARG A 120 -5.46 5.73 -4.21
C ARG A 120 -4.68 4.50 -3.77
N TYR A 121 -3.43 4.42 -4.20
CA TYR A 121 -2.51 3.34 -3.82
C TYR A 121 -1.08 3.87 -3.78
N LEU A 122 -0.33 3.53 -2.74
CA LEU A 122 1.09 3.89 -2.63
C LEU A 122 1.92 3.04 -3.59
N LEU A 123 2.46 3.64 -4.64
CA LEU A 123 3.27 2.94 -5.64
C LEU A 123 4.72 2.76 -5.22
N TRP A 124 5.29 3.79 -4.59
CA TRP A 124 6.68 3.79 -4.11
C TRP A 124 6.87 4.86 -3.05
N ALA A 125 7.77 4.62 -2.10
CA ALA A 125 8.22 5.59 -1.12
C ALA A 125 9.63 5.25 -0.64
N PRO A 126 10.41 6.22 -0.14
CA PRO A 126 11.76 5.97 0.36
C PRO A 126 11.75 5.00 1.56
N ASN A 127 12.86 4.28 1.71
CA ASN A 127 13.10 3.43 2.87
C ASN A 127 13.66 4.27 4.03
N LEU A 128 12.79 4.93 4.77
CA LEU A 128 13.17 5.67 5.97
C LEU A 128 13.25 4.70 7.16
N ASP A 129 14.39 4.64 7.83
CA ASP A 129 14.64 3.82 9.03
C ASP A 129 14.25 2.33 8.89
N GLY A 130 14.39 1.76 7.69
CA GLY A 130 14.03 0.36 7.44
C GLY A 130 12.53 0.09 7.32
N SER A 131 11.69 1.14 7.23
CA SER A 131 10.24 1.01 7.07
C SER A 131 9.84 0.30 5.77
N ARG A 132 10.66 0.39 4.72
CA ARG A 132 10.38 -0.15 3.38
C ARG A 132 11.66 -0.68 2.70
N PRO A 133 12.29 -1.75 3.21
CA PRO A 133 13.57 -2.25 2.68
C PRO A 133 13.52 -2.67 1.20
N TRP A 134 12.32 -2.92 0.67
CA TRP A 134 12.10 -3.25 -0.73
C TRP A 134 12.37 -2.09 -1.69
N SER A 135 12.16 -0.84 -1.26
CA SER A 135 12.32 0.35 -2.10
C SER A 135 13.75 0.51 -2.60
N ASP A 136 14.73 0.06 -1.81
CA ASP A 136 16.15 0.14 -2.13
C ASP A 136 16.65 -1.02 -3.00
N LYS A 137 15.86 -2.10 -3.13
CA LYS A 137 16.20 -3.24 -3.98
C LYS A 137 16.06 -2.89 -5.46
N ALA A 138 16.61 -3.74 -6.33
CA ALA A 138 16.53 -3.58 -7.78
C ALA A 138 15.08 -3.36 -8.27
N ALA A 139 14.13 -4.20 -7.85
CA ALA A 139 12.72 -4.04 -8.22
C ALA A 139 12.07 -2.76 -7.67
N GLY A 140 12.51 -2.29 -6.50
CA GLY A 140 12.05 -1.03 -5.93
C GLY A 140 12.54 0.18 -6.74
N LYS A 141 13.81 0.18 -7.14
CA LYS A 141 14.40 1.20 -8.02
C LYS A 141 13.78 1.20 -9.41
N GLU A 142 13.57 0.02 -9.98
CA GLU A 142 12.84 -0.17 -11.25
C GLU A 142 11.44 0.45 -11.16
N ARG A 143 10.70 0.16 -10.09
CA ARG A 143 9.36 0.71 -9.88
C ARG A 143 9.37 2.23 -9.69
N LEU A 144 10.38 2.79 -9.03
CA LEU A 144 10.57 4.25 -8.94
C LEU A 144 10.76 4.88 -10.32
N ASP A 145 11.61 4.30 -11.17
CA ASP A 145 11.85 4.81 -12.52
C ASP A 145 10.58 4.74 -13.38
N HIS A 146 9.81 3.65 -13.25
CA HIS A 146 8.49 3.55 -13.88
C HIS A 146 7.45 4.55 -13.33
N CYS A 147 7.52 4.93 -12.05
CA CYS A 147 6.67 5.99 -11.50
C CYS A 147 6.97 7.34 -12.12
N LYS A 148 8.26 7.69 -12.27
CA LYS A 148 8.68 8.93 -12.94
C LYS A 148 8.23 8.95 -14.40
N LEU A 149 8.45 7.86 -15.12
CA LEU A 149 7.99 7.73 -16.51
C LEU A 149 6.46 7.82 -16.63
N ALA A 150 5.72 7.23 -15.70
CA ALA A 150 4.26 7.33 -15.69
C ALA A 150 3.76 8.77 -15.47
N ILE A 151 4.48 9.58 -14.70
CA ILE A 151 4.19 11.02 -14.57
C ILE A 151 4.42 11.72 -15.92
N GLU A 152 5.55 11.47 -16.58
CA GLU A 152 5.89 12.07 -17.88
C GLU A 152 4.87 11.70 -18.98
N LEU A 153 4.36 10.47 -18.95
CA LEU A 153 3.34 9.97 -19.89
C LEU A 153 1.90 10.34 -19.49
N GLY A 154 1.70 10.99 -18.34
CA GLY A 154 0.39 11.41 -17.85
C GLY A 154 -0.48 10.31 -17.25
N GLY A 155 0.07 9.11 -17.04
CA GLY A 155 -0.62 8.00 -16.37
C GLY A 155 -0.02 6.62 -16.63
N ALA A 156 -0.59 5.62 -15.96
CA ALA A 156 -0.21 4.22 -16.08
C ALA A 156 -1.45 3.30 -16.00
N GLU A 157 -1.22 2.02 -16.31
CA GLU A 157 -2.21 0.95 -16.12
C GLU A 157 -1.91 0.10 -14.89
N GLY A 158 -2.97 -0.38 -14.23
CA GLY A 158 -2.92 -1.18 -13.03
C GLY A 158 -3.52 -2.57 -13.22
N LEU A 159 -2.78 -3.58 -12.78
CA LEU A 159 -3.25 -4.95 -12.65
C LEU A 159 -3.49 -5.27 -11.18
N LEU A 160 -4.71 -5.70 -10.83
CA LEU A 160 -5.05 -6.00 -9.45
C LEU A 160 -4.59 -7.41 -9.06
N VAL A 161 -3.72 -7.47 -8.05
CA VAL A 161 -3.22 -8.70 -7.46
C VAL A 161 -4.08 -9.05 -6.24
N TYR A 162 -4.63 -10.25 -6.25
CA TYR A 162 -5.37 -10.82 -5.13
C TYR A 162 -4.51 -11.86 -4.43
N GLY A 163 -4.48 -11.79 -3.10
CA GLY A 163 -3.70 -12.69 -2.27
C GLY A 163 -3.64 -12.20 -0.84
N VAL A 164 -2.69 -12.75 -0.09
CA VAL A 164 -2.36 -12.36 1.27
C VAL A 164 -0.91 -11.84 1.24
N GLY A 165 -0.74 -10.52 1.32
CA GLY A 165 0.58 -9.92 1.52
C GLY A 165 1.17 -10.34 2.87
N LEU A 166 2.51 -10.44 2.97
CA LEU A 166 3.15 -10.67 4.26
C LEU A 166 3.10 -9.38 5.07
N ILE A 167 2.18 -9.29 6.03
CA ILE A 167 2.04 -8.12 6.91
C ILE A 167 3.39 -7.87 7.59
N THR A 168 3.85 -6.61 7.59
CA THR A 168 5.17 -6.08 8.04
C THR A 168 6.31 -6.08 7.03
N HIS A 169 6.14 -6.72 5.88
CA HIS A 169 7.14 -6.71 4.82
C HIS A 169 6.42 -6.38 3.52
N LEU A 170 6.35 -5.11 3.13
CA LEU A 170 6.50 -4.83 1.70
C LEU A 170 7.94 -5.25 1.41
N PRO A 171 8.08 -6.42 0.80
CA PRO A 171 8.17 -6.42 -0.62
C PRO A 171 6.95 -7.13 -1.20
N GLU A 172 6.49 -6.59 -2.30
CA GLU A 172 5.51 -7.29 -3.12
C GLU A 172 6.08 -8.70 -3.54
N ASP A 173 7.42 -8.88 -3.57
CA ASP A 173 8.10 -10.17 -3.78
C ASP A 173 7.92 -11.25 -2.68
N LYS A 174 7.35 -10.92 -1.51
CA LYS A 174 7.03 -11.87 -0.42
C LYS A 174 5.56 -11.79 -0.06
N ALA A 175 4.74 -12.54 -0.80
CA ALA A 175 3.36 -12.81 -0.40
C ALA A 175 3.30 -14.07 0.48
N HIS A 176 2.43 -14.08 1.49
CA HIS A 176 2.06 -15.32 2.18
C HIS A 176 1.29 -16.25 1.24
N ALA A 177 0.48 -15.67 0.34
CA ALA A 177 -0.14 -16.36 -0.79
C ALA A 177 -0.45 -15.37 -1.92
N ILE A 178 -0.15 -15.70 -3.17
CA ILE A 178 -0.70 -15.01 -4.34
C ILE A 178 -1.83 -15.89 -4.87
N HIS A 179 -3.09 -15.44 -4.77
CA HIS A 179 -4.22 -16.15 -5.37
C HIS A 179 -4.26 -15.93 -6.89
N GLY A 180 -3.74 -14.79 -7.34
CA GLY A 180 -3.46 -14.48 -8.74
C GLY A 180 -3.88 -13.06 -9.09
N VAL A 181 -3.78 -12.74 -10.38
CA VAL A 181 -4.04 -11.41 -10.92
C VAL A 181 -5.29 -11.45 -11.78
N ASP A 182 -6.16 -10.46 -11.61
CA ASP A 182 -7.27 -10.24 -12.53
C ASP A 182 -6.73 -9.53 -13.77
N ALA A 183 -6.69 -10.26 -14.88
CA ALA A 183 -6.18 -9.76 -16.15
C ALA A 183 -7.24 -9.00 -16.98
N GLU A 184 -8.53 -9.15 -16.62
CA GLU A 184 -9.64 -8.51 -17.31
C GLU A 184 -9.89 -7.10 -16.73
N THR A 185 -9.71 -6.95 -15.42
CA THR A 185 -9.85 -5.66 -14.75
C THR A 185 -8.54 -4.87 -14.82
N VAL A 186 -8.38 -4.07 -15.88
CA VAL A 186 -7.27 -3.13 -16.02
C VAL A 186 -7.71 -1.74 -15.55
N LEU A 187 -7.04 -1.23 -14.52
CA LEU A 187 -7.25 0.12 -14.03
C LEU A 187 -6.41 1.11 -14.84
N THR A 188 -6.92 2.30 -15.09
CA THR A 188 -6.10 3.43 -15.56
C THR A 188 -6.03 4.44 -14.43
N PHE A 189 -4.83 4.89 -14.09
CA PHE A 189 -4.60 5.83 -12.99
C PHE A 189 -3.56 6.88 -13.35
N GLN A 190 -3.65 8.03 -12.68
CA GLN A 190 -2.62 9.05 -12.69
C GLN A 190 -1.61 8.76 -11.57
N VAL A 191 -0.34 9.06 -11.83
CA VAL A 191 0.71 9.02 -10.81
C VAL A 191 0.95 10.44 -10.33
N GLU A 192 0.90 10.62 -9.02
CA GLU A 192 1.22 11.89 -8.38
C GLU A 192 2.38 11.70 -7.41
N GLN A 193 3.31 12.63 -7.43
CA GLN A 193 4.38 12.71 -6.44
C GLN A 193 3.93 13.65 -5.31
N ILE A 194 3.94 13.14 -4.07
CA ILE A 194 3.65 13.90 -2.85
C ILE A 194 4.88 13.80 -1.95
N GLY A 195 5.70 14.86 -1.94
CA GLY A 195 7.01 14.81 -1.31
C GLY A 195 7.92 13.79 -2.01
N GLU A 196 8.36 12.77 -1.28
CA GLU A 196 9.17 11.67 -1.82
C GLU A 196 8.34 10.40 -2.14
N GLU A 197 7.03 10.43 -1.89
CA GLU A 197 6.14 9.31 -2.15
C GLU A 197 5.45 9.45 -3.50
N PHE A 198 5.23 8.31 -4.17
CA PHE A 198 4.52 8.21 -5.43
C PHE A 198 3.21 7.47 -5.23
N TRP A 199 2.11 8.09 -5.64
CA TRP A 199 0.76 7.60 -5.43
C TRP A 199 0.04 7.44 -6.74
N ALA A 200 -0.59 6.28 -6.94
CA ALA A 200 -1.60 6.09 -7.98
C ALA A 200 -2.92 6.70 -7.48
N LYS A 201 -3.62 7.43 -8.35
CA LYS A 201 -4.96 7.97 -8.10
C LYS A 201 -5.90 7.70 -9.27
N TRP A 202 -7.10 7.21 -8.99
CA TRP A 202 -8.17 6.98 -9.97
C TRP A 202 -9.55 7.07 -9.30
N GLY A 203 -10.62 6.96 -10.08
CA GLY A 203 -11.99 7.15 -9.57
C GLY A 203 -12.50 8.57 -9.80
N LYS A 204 -13.72 8.87 -9.34
CA LYS A 204 -14.49 10.04 -9.80
C LYS A 204 -13.79 11.37 -9.48
N LYS A 205 -13.45 12.13 -10.53
CA LYS A 205 -13.85 13.53 -10.62
C LYS A 205 -15.33 13.55 -11.01
N ALA A 206 -16.22 13.77 -10.04
CA ALA A 206 -17.61 14.11 -10.34
C ALA A 206 -17.83 15.59 -10.04
N THR A 207 -17.38 16.43 -10.96
CA THR A 207 -18.04 17.68 -11.35
C THR A 207 -17.47 18.15 -12.69
N VAL A 208 -18.06 17.66 -13.77
CA VAL A 208 -18.43 18.56 -14.87
C VAL A 208 -19.70 19.25 -14.36
N GLY A 209 -19.64 20.57 -14.22
CA GLY A 209 -20.75 21.38 -13.72
C GLY A 209 -20.52 22.83 -14.10
N ASN A 210 -20.86 23.10 -15.37
CA ASN A 210 -21.14 24.38 -16.04
C ASN A 210 -20.48 25.67 -15.51
#